data_AF-A0A5R9FYS1-F1
#
_entry.id   AF-A0A5R9FYS1-F1
#
_cell.length_a   1.000
_cell.length_b   1.000
_cell.length_c   1.000
_cell.angle_alpha   90.00
_cell.angle_beta   90.00
_cell.angle_gamma   90.00
#
_symmetry.space_group_name_H-M   'P 1'
#
loop_
_entity.id
_entity.type
_entity.pdbx_description
1 polymer ?
#
loop_
_entity_poly.entity_id
_entity_poly.type
_entity_poly.pdbx_seq_one_letter_code
_entity_poly.pdbx_strand_id
1 'polypeptide(L)'
;MRFTRSTPDGDNDGVGQWLRHAAVGESVFDRAEFVDGYAVLRWETGRGGVGLVHSLIDGNASPGAVIRALGRRHGERLADRYACVVVAQTGTQVTQPYVPKLLAYDVDGSGKQYETTWAQLAAALGQPAPYWFHTLRDRDAIAAWRPGTPPAVVPARDIVTPVTALVELAADEPDGSPAAELCWYLAREVRRRGHASATRNIAELRKNAADGGDGAHLALGAVPAPFTRPAPQEPPEMVRRAGWLTITERRDVLAHRVADFAQRWDGGQDWHTGAVTSVYPSSCTTAQEWAQRLVPAASGHPPTVLEKVLLDNGRDTDTDVLLHDPVAGIPVLHRAPRTRNANLFTYALQRLPTRSQLAALILSSSTCWIRTQDDTLWFAPEREGWGVGFGYSGNGCQTLARLVDVLLDDISAPAAHPQDPAAPRGLFELLRDTPRDGTTTYTRAQLLAARAD
;
A
#
# COMPACT_ATOMS: atom_id res chain seq x y z
N MET A 1 46.52 -7.93 -6.98
CA MET A 1 46.86 -9.30 -6.57
C MET A 1 45.70 -10.20 -6.97
N ARG A 2 45.93 -11.10 -7.94
CA ARG A 2 44.94 -12.07 -8.42
C ARG A 2 44.52 -13.00 -7.29
N PHE A 3 43.23 -13.29 -7.19
CA PHE A 3 42.73 -14.63 -6.89
C PHE A 3 41.39 -14.84 -7.61
N THR A 4 41.49 -15.42 -8.81
CA THR A 4 40.44 -16.18 -9.48
C THR A 4 40.13 -17.42 -8.65
N ARG A 5 38.87 -17.59 -8.24
CA ARG A 5 38.34 -18.89 -7.81
C ARG A 5 37.16 -19.22 -8.71
N SER A 6 37.48 -19.95 -9.77
CA SER A 6 36.52 -20.69 -10.57
C SER A 6 36.13 -21.93 -9.76
N THR A 7 34.84 -22.05 -9.46
CA THR A 7 34.21 -23.34 -9.13
C THR A 7 33.18 -23.61 -10.23
N PRO A 8 33.32 -24.72 -10.97
CA PRO A 8 32.38 -25.14 -11.99
C PRO A 8 31.27 -25.91 -11.29
N ASP A 9 30.07 -25.34 -11.20
CA ASP A 9 28.92 -26.07 -10.70
C ASP A 9 27.77 -25.97 -11.70
N GLY A 10 27.65 -27.06 -12.45
CA GLY A 10 26.36 -27.68 -12.73
C GLY A 10 25.51 -27.02 -13.80
N ASP A 11 25.91 -27.20 -15.06
CA ASP A 11 24.95 -27.45 -16.14
C ASP A 11 23.98 -28.55 -15.67
N ASN A 12 22.80 -28.14 -15.22
CA ASN A 12 21.64 -29.00 -15.11
C ASN A 12 20.58 -28.49 -16.11
N ASP A 13 21.03 -28.31 -17.36
CA ASP A 13 20.30 -27.81 -18.53
C ASP A 13 19.44 -28.91 -19.21
N GLY A 14 18.86 -29.82 -18.42
CA GLY A 14 18.23 -31.04 -18.95
C GLY A 14 16.76 -31.29 -18.58
N VAL A 15 16.16 -30.54 -17.65
CA VAL A 15 14.73 -30.70 -17.30
C VAL A 15 13.98 -29.47 -17.79
N GLY A 16 13.53 -29.56 -19.05
CA GLY A 16 13.09 -28.44 -19.88
C GLY A 16 11.90 -27.66 -19.33
N GLN A 17 12.04 -26.33 -19.34
CA GLN A 17 10.94 -25.40 -19.10
C GLN A 17 9.84 -25.64 -20.15
N TRP A 18 8.62 -25.93 -19.71
CA TRP A 18 7.52 -26.40 -20.58
C TRP A 18 7.31 -25.47 -21.78
N LEU A 19 7.29 -24.15 -21.56
CA LEU A 19 7.07 -23.13 -22.61
C LEU A 19 8.23 -22.97 -23.60
N ARG A 20 9.47 -23.34 -23.23
CA ARG A 20 10.64 -23.18 -24.14
C ARG A 20 10.71 -24.25 -25.23
N HIS A 21 10.00 -25.36 -25.05
CA HIS A 21 10.01 -26.50 -25.98
C HIS A 21 8.67 -26.73 -26.68
N ALA A 22 7.76 -25.75 -26.65
CA ALA A 22 6.46 -25.88 -27.29
C ALA A 22 6.62 -25.82 -28.83
N ALA A 23 6.44 -26.95 -29.50
CA ALA A 23 6.19 -26.99 -30.94
C ALA A 23 4.76 -26.52 -31.22
N VAL A 24 4.54 -25.88 -32.37
CA VAL A 24 3.22 -25.45 -32.84
C VAL A 24 2.36 -26.70 -33.02
N GLY A 25 1.39 -26.91 -32.13
CA GLY A 25 0.39 -27.98 -32.22
C GLY A 25 -1.02 -27.39 -32.13
N GLU A 26 -2.05 -28.20 -32.41
CA GLU A 26 -3.43 -27.77 -32.21
C GLU A 26 -3.64 -27.37 -30.74
N SER A 27 -4.09 -26.12 -30.54
CA SER A 27 -4.50 -25.61 -29.24
C SER A 27 -5.94 -25.12 -29.33
N VAL A 28 -6.74 -25.51 -28.33
CA VAL A 28 -8.15 -25.14 -28.25
C VAL A 28 -8.39 -24.45 -26.93
N PHE A 29 -9.00 -23.27 -26.97
CA PHE A 29 -9.47 -22.60 -25.77
C PHE A 29 -10.62 -23.41 -25.14
N ASP A 30 -10.44 -23.85 -23.88
CA ASP A 30 -11.46 -24.60 -23.13
C ASP A 30 -12.46 -23.62 -22.50
N ARG A 31 -12.00 -22.83 -21.52
CA ARG A 31 -12.87 -21.95 -20.74
C ARG A 31 -12.09 -20.90 -19.95
N ALA A 32 -12.81 -19.91 -19.43
CA ALA A 32 -12.38 -19.15 -18.27
C ALA A 32 -12.97 -19.77 -16.98
N GLU A 33 -12.17 -19.92 -15.92
CA GLU A 33 -12.64 -20.27 -14.59
C GLU A 33 -12.14 -19.28 -13.53
N PHE A 34 -12.86 -19.19 -12.41
CA PHE A 34 -12.53 -18.30 -11.30
C PHE A 34 -12.27 -19.11 -10.04
N VAL A 35 -11.11 -18.91 -9.41
CA VAL A 35 -10.64 -19.70 -8.26
C VAL A 35 -9.98 -18.76 -7.26
N ASP A 36 -10.51 -18.66 -6.05
CA ASP A 36 -9.95 -17.89 -4.93
C ASP A 36 -9.41 -16.50 -5.30
N GLY A 37 -10.19 -15.73 -6.08
CA GLY A 37 -9.81 -14.39 -6.52
C GLY A 37 -8.87 -14.34 -7.73
N TYR A 38 -8.66 -15.45 -8.44
CA TYR A 38 -7.94 -15.52 -9.71
C TYR A 38 -8.90 -15.80 -10.86
N ALA A 39 -8.67 -15.15 -12.00
CA ALA A 39 -9.25 -15.54 -13.27
C ALA A 39 -8.24 -16.38 -14.06
N VAL A 40 -8.63 -17.60 -14.45
CA VAL A 40 -7.80 -18.56 -15.17
C VAL A 40 -8.41 -18.83 -16.52
N LEU A 41 -7.76 -18.36 -17.58
CA LEU A 41 -8.10 -18.69 -18.96
C LEU A 41 -7.33 -19.96 -19.33
N ARG A 42 -8.03 -21.01 -19.77
CA ARG A 42 -7.42 -22.31 -20.04
C ARG A 42 -7.46 -22.68 -21.51
N TRP A 43 -6.35 -23.20 -22.00
CA TRP A 43 -6.22 -23.88 -23.28
C TRP A 43 -5.85 -25.34 -23.06
N GLU A 44 -6.39 -26.21 -23.90
CA GLU A 44 -5.83 -27.53 -24.12
C GLU A 44 -4.80 -27.44 -25.24
N THR A 45 -3.67 -28.12 -25.08
CA THR A 45 -2.61 -28.24 -26.09
C THR A 45 -2.24 -29.71 -26.23
N GLY A 46 -1.53 -30.06 -27.31
CA GLY A 46 -0.97 -31.41 -27.47
C GLY A 46 0.01 -31.85 -26.37
N ARG A 47 0.43 -30.94 -25.47
CA ARG A 47 1.34 -31.21 -24.34
C ARG A 47 0.67 -31.04 -22.96
N GLY A 48 -0.66 -30.94 -22.93
CA GLY A 48 -1.46 -30.75 -21.72
C GLY A 48 -2.05 -29.34 -21.60
N GLY A 49 -2.81 -29.11 -20.52
CA GLY A 49 -3.52 -27.86 -20.31
C GLY A 49 -2.59 -26.71 -19.89
N VAL A 50 -2.80 -25.52 -20.47
CA VAL A 50 -2.11 -24.28 -20.09
C VAL A 50 -3.12 -23.30 -19.51
N GLY A 51 -2.85 -22.79 -18.32
CA GLY A 51 -3.67 -21.75 -17.68
C GLY A 51 -2.96 -20.39 -17.67
N LEU A 52 -3.54 -19.37 -18.31
CA LEU A 52 -3.14 -17.97 -18.13
C LEU A 52 -3.95 -17.32 -17.01
N VAL A 53 -3.26 -16.76 -16.03
CA VAL A 53 -3.85 -16.32 -14.76
C VAL A 53 -3.70 -14.82 -14.56
N HIS A 54 -4.80 -14.19 -14.16
CA HIS A 54 -4.86 -12.80 -13.73
C HIS A 54 -5.39 -12.72 -12.29
N SER A 55 -4.65 -12.04 -11.40
CA SER A 55 -5.13 -11.72 -10.04
C SER A 55 -6.31 -10.75 -10.10
N LEU A 56 -7.40 -11.03 -9.40
CA LEU A 56 -8.52 -10.10 -9.18
C LEU A 56 -8.43 -9.42 -7.80
N ILE A 57 -7.29 -9.54 -7.12
CA ILE A 57 -7.08 -9.04 -5.76
C ILE A 57 -6.12 -7.85 -5.77
N ASP A 58 -4.89 -8.05 -6.26
CA ASP A 58 -3.77 -7.10 -6.13
C ASP A 58 -3.05 -6.82 -7.47
N GLY A 59 -3.58 -7.37 -8.57
CA GLY A 59 -2.96 -7.26 -9.89
C GLY A 59 -1.81 -8.25 -10.15
N ASN A 60 -1.16 -8.78 -9.11
CA ASN A 60 0.06 -9.58 -9.17
C ASN A 60 -0.11 -10.88 -8.37
N ALA A 61 -0.08 -12.05 -9.00
CA ALA A 61 -0.13 -13.30 -8.23
C ALA A 61 1.24 -13.97 -8.12
N SER A 62 1.52 -14.57 -6.97
CA SER A 62 2.59 -15.56 -6.86
C SER A 62 2.14 -16.87 -7.52
N PRO A 63 2.93 -17.48 -8.43
CA PRO A 63 2.58 -18.78 -9.01
C PRO A 63 2.28 -19.83 -7.94
N GLY A 64 3.04 -19.87 -6.84
CA GLY A 64 2.78 -20.80 -5.74
C GLY A 64 1.43 -20.59 -5.05
N ALA A 65 0.96 -19.34 -4.92
CA ALA A 65 -0.36 -19.05 -4.36
C ALA A 65 -1.49 -19.51 -5.30
N VAL A 66 -1.31 -19.29 -6.60
CA VAL A 66 -2.24 -19.76 -7.64
C VAL A 66 -2.31 -21.28 -7.67
N ILE A 67 -1.16 -21.98 -7.65
CA ILE A 67 -1.10 -23.44 -7.61
C ILE A 67 -1.78 -24.00 -6.36
N ARG A 68 -1.60 -23.39 -5.19
CA ARG A 68 -2.34 -23.78 -3.97
C ARG A 68 -3.84 -23.59 -4.12
N ALA A 69 -4.29 -22.48 -4.72
CA ALA A 69 -5.71 -22.23 -4.97
C ALA A 69 -6.31 -23.25 -5.94
N LEU A 70 -5.62 -23.53 -7.05
CA LEU A 70 -6.02 -24.56 -8.01
C LEU A 70 -5.99 -25.96 -7.39
N GLY A 71 -5.00 -26.27 -6.56
CA GLY A 71 -4.89 -27.53 -5.82
C GLY A 71 -6.04 -27.73 -4.84
N ARG A 72 -6.48 -26.69 -4.11
CA ARG A 72 -7.69 -26.77 -3.26
C ARG A 72 -8.95 -27.09 -4.07
N ARG A 73 -9.05 -26.57 -5.29
CA ARG A 73 -10.22 -26.76 -6.16
C ARG A 73 -10.23 -28.12 -6.87
N HIS A 74 -9.09 -28.54 -7.42
CA HIS A 74 -8.99 -29.68 -8.32
C HIS A 74 -8.36 -30.92 -7.66
N GLY A 75 -7.77 -30.78 -6.48
CA GLY A 75 -7.15 -31.89 -5.73
C GLY A 75 -6.07 -32.59 -6.53
N GLU A 76 -6.09 -33.92 -6.51
CA GLU A 76 -5.15 -34.79 -7.22
C GLU A 76 -5.23 -34.63 -8.75
N ARG A 77 -6.35 -34.11 -9.28
CA ARG A 77 -6.55 -33.90 -10.72
C ARG A 77 -5.90 -32.63 -11.26
N LEU A 78 -5.12 -31.92 -10.44
CA LEU A 78 -4.47 -30.68 -10.85
C LEU A 78 -3.52 -30.91 -12.03
N ALA A 79 -2.65 -31.92 -11.93
CA ALA A 79 -1.68 -32.29 -12.97
C ALA A 79 -2.37 -32.77 -14.26
N ASP A 80 -3.48 -33.52 -14.13
CA ASP A 80 -4.31 -33.91 -15.29
C ASP A 80 -4.88 -32.70 -16.04
N ARG A 81 -5.07 -31.58 -15.33
CA ARG A 81 -5.76 -30.40 -15.84
C ARG A 81 -4.79 -29.34 -16.34
N TYR A 82 -3.66 -29.15 -15.68
CA TYR A 82 -2.70 -28.12 -16.01
C TYR A 82 -1.31 -28.74 -16.04
N ALA A 83 -0.68 -28.71 -17.20
CA ALA A 83 0.74 -29.00 -17.32
C ALA A 83 1.59 -27.76 -17.00
N CYS A 84 1.07 -26.57 -17.32
CA CYS A 84 1.73 -25.29 -17.06
C CYS A 84 0.72 -24.21 -16.65
N VAL A 85 1.08 -23.39 -15.66
CA VAL A 85 0.33 -22.21 -15.25
C VAL A 85 1.20 -20.97 -15.43
N VAL A 86 0.70 -20.00 -16.17
CA VAL A 86 1.37 -18.73 -16.47
C VAL A 86 0.61 -17.60 -15.80
N VAL A 87 1.29 -16.80 -15.00
CA VAL A 87 0.70 -15.70 -14.24
C VAL A 87 1.13 -14.37 -14.83
N ALA A 88 0.15 -13.57 -15.23
CA ALA A 88 0.36 -12.22 -15.73
C ALA A 88 0.44 -11.20 -14.58
N GLN A 89 1.54 -10.45 -14.55
CA GLN A 89 1.82 -9.42 -13.54
C GLN A 89 1.45 -8.02 -14.06
N THR A 90 1.31 -7.06 -13.15
CA THR A 90 1.28 -5.63 -13.51
C THR A 90 2.68 -5.04 -13.63
N GLY A 91 3.68 -5.62 -12.93
CA GLY A 91 5.09 -5.25 -13.10
C GLY A 91 5.61 -5.61 -14.49
N THR A 92 6.62 -4.88 -14.98
CA THR A 92 7.27 -5.16 -16.28
C THR A 92 8.49 -6.05 -16.12
N GLN A 93 8.83 -6.80 -17.16
CA GLN A 93 10.04 -7.65 -17.19
C GLN A 93 11.34 -6.84 -17.24
N VAL A 94 11.28 -5.63 -17.82
CA VAL A 94 12.38 -4.67 -17.89
C VAL A 94 11.75 -3.27 -17.92
N THR A 95 12.48 -2.24 -17.48
CA THR A 95 12.03 -0.83 -17.63
C THR A 95 11.91 -0.41 -19.09
N GLN A 96 12.56 -1.13 -20.02
CA GLN A 96 12.36 -1.00 -21.46
C GLN A 96 12.58 -2.35 -22.18
N PRO A 97 11.64 -2.80 -23.02
CA PRO A 97 10.33 -2.20 -23.30
C PRO A 97 9.22 -2.59 -22.30
N TYR A 98 8.19 -1.74 -22.21
CA TYR A 98 7.04 -1.88 -21.30
C TYR A 98 6.11 -3.03 -21.76
N VAL A 99 6.41 -4.24 -21.28
CA VAL A 99 5.58 -5.43 -21.50
C VAL A 99 5.30 -6.09 -20.14
N PRO A 100 4.04 -6.46 -19.85
CA PRO A 100 3.69 -7.09 -18.59
C PRO A 100 4.48 -8.38 -18.37
N LYS A 101 5.03 -8.55 -17.17
CA LYS A 101 5.81 -9.74 -16.83
C LYS A 101 4.93 -10.99 -16.78
N LEU A 102 5.44 -12.09 -17.32
CA LEU A 102 4.88 -13.43 -17.16
C LEU A 102 5.79 -14.28 -16.26
N LEU A 103 5.16 -14.97 -15.32
CA LEU A 103 5.79 -15.99 -14.48
C LEU A 103 5.10 -17.33 -14.74
N ALA A 104 5.84 -18.29 -15.27
CA ALA A 104 5.35 -19.64 -15.51
C ALA A 104 5.72 -20.60 -14.37
N TYR A 105 4.90 -21.62 -14.18
CA TYR A 105 5.10 -22.70 -13.24
C TYR A 105 4.68 -24.00 -13.90
N ASP A 106 5.63 -24.94 -14.01
CA ASP A 106 5.37 -26.26 -14.58
C ASP A 106 4.86 -27.20 -13.48
N VAL A 107 3.63 -27.66 -13.65
CA VAL A 107 2.92 -28.49 -12.66
C VAL A 107 3.48 -29.92 -12.64
N ASP A 108 3.87 -30.43 -13.81
CA ASP A 108 4.15 -31.87 -14.01
C ASP A 108 5.63 -32.27 -13.85
N GLY A 109 6.58 -31.33 -13.78
CA GLY A 109 8.00 -31.66 -14.03
C GLY A 109 9.02 -31.25 -12.99
N SER A 110 8.85 -30.10 -12.32
CA SER A 110 9.92 -29.55 -11.46
C SER A 110 9.45 -28.72 -10.27
N GLY A 111 8.20 -28.25 -10.27
CA GLY A 111 7.69 -27.30 -9.28
C GLY A 111 8.46 -25.97 -9.24
N LYS A 112 9.25 -25.66 -10.27
CA LYS A 112 10.05 -24.42 -10.35
C LYS A 112 9.31 -23.37 -11.15
N GLN A 113 9.20 -22.18 -10.56
CA GLN A 113 8.77 -20.99 -11.28
C GLN A 113 9.92 -20.45 -12.17
N TYR A 114 9.57 -19.87 -13.31
CA TYR A 114 10.52 -19.20 -14.20
C TYR A 114 9.86 -18.02 -14.93
N GLU A 115 10.68 -17.09 -15.42
CA GLU A 115 10.20 -16.00 -16.28
C GLU A 115 10.10 -16.49 -17.74
N THR A 116 9.05 -16.06 -18.44
CA THR A 116 8.77 -16.40 -19.84
C THR A 116 8.27 -15.17 -20.60
N THR A 117 8.23 -15.19 -21.93
CA THR A 117 7.78 -14.04 -22.74
C THR A 117 6.39 -14.27 -23.33
N TRP A 118 5.74 -13.19 -23.78
CA TRP A 118 4.48 -13.29 -24.52
C TRP A 118 4.67 -14.02 -25.85
N ALA A 119 5.83 -13.87 -26.51
CA ALA A 119 6.18 -14.65 -27.70
C ALA A 119 6.17 -16.17 -27.43
N GLN A 120 6.78 -16.60 -26.32
CA GLN A 120 6.82 -18.01 -25.94
C GLN A 120 5.42 -18.54 -25.60
N LEU A 121 4.63 -17.77 -24.86
CA LEU A 121 3.25 -18.13 -24.56
C LEU A 121 2.41 -18.21 -25.84
N ALA A 122 2.51 -17.21 -26.73
CA ALA A 122 1.76 -17.20 -27.98
C ALA A 122 2.14 -18.37 -28.90
N ALA A 123 3.42 -18.73 -28.97
CA ALA A 123 3.88 -19.90 -29.70
C ALA A 123 3.27 -21.20 -29.15
N ALA A 124 3.19 -21.34 -27.82
CA ALA A 124 2.59 -22.51 -27.18
C ALA A 124 1.06 -22.59 -27.37
N LEU A 125 0.38 -21.44 -27.42
CA LEU A 125 -1.07 -21.37 -27.62
C LEU A 125 -1.48 -21.33 -29.11
N GLY A 126 -0.50 -21.22 -30.03
CA GLY A 126 -0.73 -20.99 -31.45
C GLY A 126 -1.33 -19.62 -31.81
N GLN A 127 -1.50 -18.72 -30.83
CA GLN A 127 -2.14 -17.42 -30.98
C GLN A 127 -1.79 -16.47 -29.82
N PRO A 128 -1.91 -15.14 -30.00
CA PRO A 128 -1.74 -14.18 -28.92
C PRO A 128 -2.72 -14.41 -27.76
N ALA A 129 -2.20 -14.38 -26.53
CA ALA A 129 -3.02 -14.50 -25.33
C ALA A 129 -3.53 -13.12 -24.87
N PRO A 130 -4.70 -13.03 -24.20
CA PRO A 130 -5.25 -11.76 -23.75
C PRO A 130 -4.56 -11.28 -22.47
N TYR A 131 -4.08 -10.04 -22.48
CA TYR A 131 -3.66 -9.34 -21.26
C TYR A 131 -4.76 -8.40 -20.77
N TRP A 132 -5.06 -8.49 -19.47
CA TRP A 132 -5.99 -7.61 -18.79
C TRP A 132 -5.24 -6.74 -17.77
N PHE A 133 -5.13 -5.44 -18.05
CA PHE A 133 -4.64 -4.46 -17.08
C PHE A 133 -5.49 -4.54 -15.81
N HIS A 134 -4.87 -4.47 -14.63
CA HIS A 134 -5.57 -4.55 -13.35
C HIS A 134 -6.75 -3.58 -13.21
N THR A 135 -6.65 -2.38 -13.80
CA THR A 135 -7.75 -1.39 -13.84
C THR A 135 -8.89 -1.73 -14.80
N LEU A 136 -8.77 -2.81 -15.58
CA LEU A 136 -9.73 -3.26 -16.60
C LEU A 136 -10.10 -4.74 -16.42
N ARG A 137 -9.76 -5.36 -15.29
CA ARG A 137 -10.09 -6.76 -14.98
C ARG A 137 -11.56 -6.88 -14.56
N ASP A 138 -12.46 -6.77 -15.54
CA ASP A 138 -13.87 -7.03 -15.37
C ASP A 138 -14.17 -8.53 -15.47
N ARG A 139 -14.87 -9.07 -14.46
CA ARG A 139 -15.11 -10.52 -14.34
C ARG A 139 -15.94 -11.05 -15.49
N ASP A 140 -16.98 -10.34 -15.89
CA ASP A 140 -17.91 -10.79 -16.93
C ASP A 140 -17.25 -10.69 -18.31
N ALA A 141 -16.46 -9.64 -18.53
CA ALA A 141 -15.66 -9.51 -19.75
C ALA A 141 -14.63 -10.65 -19.89
N ILE A 142 -13.93 -11.01 -18.81
CA ILE A 142 -12.98 -12.14 -18.84
C ILE A 142 -13.71 -13.46 -19.10
N ALA A 143 -14.87 -13.68 -18.47
CA ALA A 143 -15.65 -14.90 -18.66
C ALA A 143 -16.16 -15.06 -20.11
N ALA A 144 -16.56 -13.95 -20.73
CA ALA A 144 -17.07 -13.90 -22.10
C ALA A 144 -15.96 -13.96 -23.17
N TRP A 145 -14.71 -13.69 -22.80
CA TRP A 145 -13.61 -13.64 -23.76
C TRP A 145 -13.37 -14.98 -24.46
N ARG A 146 -13.08 -14.91 -25.76
CA ARG A 146 -12.65 -16.04 -26.59
C ARG A 146 -11.51 -15.58 -27.51
N PRO A 147 -10.65 -16.48 -27.99
CA PRO A 147 -9.62 -16.09 -28.94
C PRO A 147 -10.22 -15.44 -30.20
N GLY A 148 -9.58 -14.37 -30.69
CA GLY A 148 -10.07 -13.57 -31.82
C GLY A 148 -11.14 -12.53 -31.47
N THR A 149 -11.74 -12.57 -30.27
CA THR A 149 -12.70 -11.55 -29.82
C THR A 149 -11.98 -10.20 -29.67
N PRO A 150 -12.57 -9.09 -30.16
CA PRO A 150 -12.01 -7.76 -29.94
C PRO A 150 -11.95 -7.41 -28.45
N PRO A 151 -11.07 -6.47 -28.02
CA PRO A 151 -10.99 -6.06 -26.64
C PRO A 151 -12.35 -5.56 -26.12
N ALA A 152 -12.76 -6.02 -24.94
CA ALA A 152 -13.98 -5.53 -24.30
C ALA A 152 -13.84 -4.05 -23.90
N VAL A 153 -14.93 -3.28 -24.00
CA VAL A 153 -14.97 -1.90 -23.52
C VAL A 153 -15.54 -1.91 -22.11
N VAL A 154 -14.69 -1.66 -21.11
CA VAL A 154 -15.06 -1.78 -19.69
C VAL A 154 -14.74 -0.51 -18.91
N PRO A 155 -15.54 -0.13 -17.90
CA PRO A 155 -15.19 0.99 -17.04
C PRO A 155 -13.87 0.72 -16.31
N ALA A 156 -12.99 1.73 -16.23
CA ALA A 156 -11.76 1.62 -15.45
C ALA A 156 -12.10 1.47 -13.96
N ARG A 157 -11.94 0.25 -13.43
CA ARG A 157 -12.17 -0.14 -12.05
C ARG A 157 -10.91 -0.83 -11.55
N ASP A 158 -10.18 -0.12 -10.70
CA ASP A 158 -8.99 -0.69 -10.07
C ASP A 158 -9.41 -1.78 -9.08
N ILE A 159 -8.98 -3.01 -9.33
CA ILE A 159 -9.22 -4.14 -8.44
C ILE A 159 -8.45 -4.02 -7.11
N VAL A 160 -7.32 -3.28 -7.11
CA VAL A 160 -6.47 -3.09 -5.94
C VAL A 160 -7.07 -2.06 -5.00
N THR A 161 -7.71 -1.03 -5.56
CA THR A 161 -8.35 0.06 -4.82
C THR A 161 -9.82 0.20 -5.25
N PRO A 162 -10.69 -0.78 -4.92
CA PRO A 162 -12.09 -0.76 -5.32
C PRO A 162 -12.82 0.39 -4.64
N VAL A 163 -13.53 1.20 -5.43
CA VAL A 163 -14.23 2.41 -4.93
C VAL A 163 -15.63 2.12 -4.35
N THR A 164 -16.05 0.87 -4.28
CA THR A 164 -17.43 0.50 -3.87
C THR A 164 -17.77 1.04 -2.48
N ALA A 165 -16.88 0.84 -1.50
CA ALA A 165 -17.11 1.33 -0.14
C ALA A 165 -17.22 2.86 -0.06
N LEU A 166 -16.44 3.60 -0.87
CA LEU A 166 -16.54 5.06 -0.95
C LEU A 166 -17.91 5.48 -1.50
N VAL A 167 -18.37 4.83 -2.56
CA VAL A 167 -19.65 5.14 -3.20
C VAL A 167 -20.83 4.81 -2.28
N GLU A 168 -20.78 3.66 -1.60
CA GLU A 168 -21.79 3.26 -0.63
C GLU A 168 -21.82 4.22 0.56
N LEU A 169 -20.67 4.56 1.17
CA LEU A 169 -20.63 5.49 2.30
C LEU A 169 -21.16 6.86 1.90
N ALA A 170 -20.76 7.37 0.73
CA ALA A 170 -21.21 8.66 0.25
C ALA A 170 -22.71 8.72 -0.10
N ALA A 171 -23.34 7.58 -0.37
CA ALA A 171 -24.77 7.49 -0.67
C ALA A 171 -25.64 7.45 0.60
N ASP A 172 -25.10 6.92 1.71
CA ASP A 172 -25.79 6.83 3.00
C ASP A 172 -25.63 8.11 3.86
N GLU A 173 -24.68 8.95 3.51
CA GLU A 173 -24.41 10.22 4.18
C GLU A 173 -25.40 11.33 3.76
N PRO A 174 -25.73 12.29 4.65
CA PRO A 174 -26.54 13.44 4.29
C PRO A 174 -25.95 14.25 3.13
N ASP A 175 -26.81 14.79 2.27
CA ASP A 175 -26.39 15.67 1.18
C ASP A 175 -25.56 16.85 1.70
N GLY A 176 -24.39 17.05 1.11
CA GLY A 176 -23.45 18.11 1.51
C GLY A 176 -22.63 17.81 2.77
N SER A 177 -22.70 16.60 3.34
CA SER A 177 -21.79 16.23 4.42
C SER A 177 -20.34 16.19 3.93
N PRO A 178 -19.35 16.62 4.74
CA PRO A 178 -17.94 16.54 4.37
C PRO A 178 -17.48 15.11 4.03
N ALA A 179 -18.04 14.10 4.70
CA ALA A 179 -17.73 12.70 4.43
C ALA A 179 -18.24 12.25 3.05
N ALA A 180 -19.46 12.63 2.68
CA ALA A 180 -20.02 12.37 1.35
C ALA A 180 -19.19 13.05 0.25
N GLU A 181 -18.87 14.33 0.42
CA GLU A 181 -18.12 15.12 -0.56
C GLU A 181 -16.71 14.52 -0.79
N LEU A 182 -16.01 14.19 0.29
CA LEU A 182 -14.71 13.52 0.25
C LEU A 182 -14.77 12.16 -0.47
N CYS A 183 -15.73 11.30 -0.09
CA CYS A 183 -15.85 9.96 -0.67
C CYS A 183 -16.21 10.01 -2.16
N TRP A 184 -17.10 10.92 -2.56
CA TRP A 184 -17.41 11.14 -3.98
C TRP A 184 -16.22 11.65 -4.77
N TYR A 185 -15.46 12.58 -4.20
CA TYR A 185 -14.23 13.08 -4.81
C TYR A 185 -13.23 11.94 -5.04
N LEU A 186 -12.91 11.17 -3.99
CA LEU A 186 -11.94 10.07 -4.06
C LEU A 186 -12.39 8.99 -5.06
N ALA A 187 -13.66 8.57 -5.03
CA ALA A 187 -14.17 7.58 -5.96
C ALA A 187 -14.04 8.02 -7.43
N ARG A 188 -14.22 9.31 -7.71
CA ARG A 188 -14.06 9.90 -9.05
C ARG A 188 -12.60 10.02 -9.43
N GLU A 189 -11.74 10.46 -8.51
CA GLU A 189 -10.32 10.66 -8.76
C GLU A 189 -9.60 9.34 -9.03
N VAL A 190 -9.91 8.29 -8.28
CA VAL A 190 -9.37 6.93 -8.50
C VAL A 190 -9.76 6.42 -9.89
N ARG A 191 -11.03 6.54 -10.27
CA ARG A 191 -11.49 6.11 -11.60
C ARG A 191 -10.82 6.91 -12.71
N ARG A 192 -10.64 8.21 -12.53
CA ARG A 192 -9.94 9.08 -13.49
C ARG A 192 -8.48 8.68 -13.65
N ARG A 193 -7.75 8.49 -12.54
CA ARG A 193 -6.36 8.02 -12.54
C ARG A 193 -6.23 6.62 -13.15
N GLY A 194 -7.14 5.71 -12.82
CA GLY A 194 -7.21 4.38 -13.41
C GLY A 194 -7.43 4.41 -14.93
N HIS A 195 -8.35 5.25 -15.42
CA HIS A 195 -8.58 5.46 -16.84
C HIS A 195 -7.35 6.04 -17.56
N ALA A 196 -6.74 7.08 -17.00
CA ALA A 196 -5.54 7.71 -17.56
C ALA A 196 -4.34 6.76 -17.58
N SER A 197 -4.14 6.00 -16.51
CA SER A 197 -3.09 4.98 -16.39
C SER A 197 -3.29 3.87 -17.43
N ALA A 198 -4.49 3.29 -17.52
CA ALA A 198 -4.80 2.26 -18.52
C ALA A 198 -4.58 2.75 -19.95
N THR A 199 -5.03 3.97 -20.25
CA THR A 199 -4.86 4.58 -21.58
C THR A 199 -3.39 4.75 -21.95
N ARG A 200 -2.58 5.25 -21.00
CA ARG A 200 -1.12 5.41 -21.20
C ARG A 200 -0.45 4.06 -21.41
N ASN A 201 -0.73 3.08 -20.55
CA ASN A 201 -0.11 1.76 -20.64
C ASN A 201 -0.48 1.03 -21.94
N ILE A 202 -1.73 1.19 -22.42
CA ILE A 202 -2.16 0.66 -23.73
C ILE A 202 -1.38 1.34 -24.86
N ALA A 203 -1.18 2.66 -24.81
CA ALA A 203 -0.42 3.38 -25.82
C ALA A 203 1.05 2.93 -25.85
N GLU A 204 1.67 2.76 -24.68
CA GLU A 204 3.04 2.24 -24.54
C GLU A 204 3.16 0.82 -25.09
N LEU A 205 2.19 -0.05 -24.79
CA LEU A 205 2.18 -1.43 -25.29
C LEU A 205 2.02 -1.49 -26.81
N ARG A 206 1.15 -0.65 -27.38
CA ARG A 206 0.99 -0.51 -28.83
C ARG A 206 2.27 -0.01 -29.50
N LYS A 207 2.96 0.96 -28.89
CA LYS A 207 4.26 1.42 -29.37
C LYS A 207 5.27 0.28 -29.37
N ASN A 208 5.35 -0.47 -28.27
CA ASN A 208 6.24 -1.62 -28.20
C ASN A 208 5.95 -2.66 -29.28
N ALA A 209 4.68 -2.98 -29.53
CA ALA A 209 4.28 -3.90 -30.59
C ALA A 209 4.67 -3.39 -31.99
N ALA A 210 4.49 -2.09 -32.26
CA ALA A 210 4.88 -1.46 -33.53
C ALA A 210 6.41 -1.48 -33.75
N ASP A 211 7.18 -1.38 -32.67
CA ASP A 211 8.65 -1.47 -32.67
C ASP A 211 9.15 -2.93 -32.76
N GLY A 212 8.26 -3.91 -32.94
CA GLY A 212 8.60 -5.34 -33.05
C GLY A 212 8.96 -6.02 -31.73
N GLY A 213 8.60 -5.42 -30.59
CA GLY A 213 8.84 -6.01 -29.27
C GLY A 213 7.78 -7.03 -28.84
N ASP A 214 7.94 -7.55 -27.63
CA ASP A 214 7.15 -8.68 -27.12
C ASP A 214 5.64 -8.40 -27.00
N GLY A 215 5.24 -7.12 -26.94
CA GLY A 215 3.85 -6.66 -27.01
C GLY A 215 3.14 -7.01 -28.33
N ALA A 216 3.87 -7.36 -29.40
CA ALA A 216 3.30 -7.87 -30.65
C ALA A 216 2.68 -9.27 -30.50
N HIS A 217 3.02 -10.00 -29.43
CA HIS A 217 2.60 -11.39 -29.20
C HIS A 217 1.45 -11.53 -28.18
N LEU A 218 0.81 -10.42 -27.80
CA LEU A 218 -0.36 -10.42 -26.92
C LEU A 218 -1.53 -9.69 -27.56
N ALA A 219 -2.73 -10.02 -27.10
CA ALA A 219 -3.95 -9.28 -27.40
C ALA A 219 -4.38 -8.47 -26.17
N LEU A 220 -5.02 -7.32 -26.38
CA LEU A 220 -5.68 -6.61 -25.28
C LEU A 220 -6.99 -7.33 -24.95
N GLY A 221 -7.16 -7.75 -23.69
CA GLY A 221 -8.43 -8.29 -23.21
C GLY A 221 -9.52 -7.23 -23.10
N ALA A 222 -9.13 -6.00 -22.73
CA ALA A 222 -10.03 -4.87 -22.60
C ALA A 222 -9.36 -3.51 -22.88
N VAL A 223 -10.20 -2.52 -23.17
CA VAL A 223 -9.87 -1.10 -23.27
C VAL A 223 -10.80 -0.30 -22.35
N PRO A 224 -10.34 0.86 -21.81
CA PRO A 224 -11.18 1.66 -20.93
C PRO A 224 -12.36 2.26 -21.70
N ALA A 225 -13.56 2.16 -21.14
CA ALA A 225 -14.73 2.90 -21.60
C ALA A 225 -14.46 4.42 -21.55
N PRO A 226 -15.01 5.20 -22.50
CA PRO A 226 -14.83 6.65 -22.51
C PRO A 226 -15.17 7.29 -21.16
N PHE A 227 -14.26 8.12 -20.66
CA PHE A 227 -14.49 8.88 -19.44
C PHE A 227 -15.18 10.20 -19.80
N THR A 228 -16.49 10.29 -19.56
CA THR A 228 -17.33 11.42 -19.98
C THR A 228 -17.43 12.55 -18.97
N ARG A 229 -16.97 12.33 -17.73
CA ARG A 229 -17.04 13.34 -16.67
C ARG A 229 -15.81 14.26 -16.70
N PRO A 230 -15.97 15.54 -16.35
CA PRO A 230 -14.82 16.42 -16.12
C PRO A 230 -13.98 15.91 -14.94
N ALA A 231 -12.76 16.44 -14.84
CA ALA A 231 -11.92 16.19 -13.67
C ALA A 231 -12.67 16.62 -12.39
N PRO A 232 -12.67 15.79 -11.34
CA PRO A 232 -13.31 16.17 -10.09
C PRO A 232 -12.55 17.34 -9.47
N GLN A 233 -13.27 18.35 -9.00
CA GLN A 233 -12.67 19.40 -8.19
C GLN A 233 -12.34 18.84 -6.81
N GLU A 234 -11.13 19.07 -6.35
CA GLU A 234 -10.71 18.66 -5.01
C GLU A 234 -11.42 19.51 -3.95
N PRO A 235 -12.08 18.87 -2.96
CA PRO A 235 -12.66 19.60 -1.83
C PRO A 235 -11.57 20.36 -1.06
N PRO A 236 -11.87 21.53 -0.46
CA PRO A 236 -10.91 22.23 0.39
C PRO A 236 -10.35 21.33 1.51
N GLU A 237 -9.09 21.56 1.94
CA GLU A 237 -8.43 20.75 2.99
C GLU A 237 -9.30 20.59 4.24
N MET A 238 -9.94 21.67 4.69
CA MET A 238 -10.83 21.66 5.84
C MET A 238 -12.00 20.67 5.69
N VAL A 239 -12.60 20.59 4.50
CA VAL A 239 -13.69 19.65 4.19
C VAL A 239 -13.16 18.21 4.20
N ARG A 240 -12.00 17.97 3.58
CA ARG A 240 -11.39 16.63 3.56
C ARG A 240 -11.04 16.14 4.96
N ARG A 241 -10.46 16.99 5.80
CA ARG A 241 -10.12 16.67 7.20
C ARG A 241 -11.36 16.44 8.05
N ALA A 242 -12.41 17.27 7.89
CA ALA A 242 -13.68 17.07 8.57
C ALA A 242 -14.34 15.74 8.16
N GLY A 243 -14.34 15.41 6.87
CA GLY A 243 -14.84 14.14 6.36
C GLY A 243 -14.08 12.94 6.94
N TRP A 244 -12.74 13.00 6.98
CA TRP A 244 -11.94 11.95 7.59
C TRP A 244 -12.17 11.83 9.09
N LEU A 245 -12.29 12.93 9.83
CA LEU A 245 -12.60 12.90 11.26
C LEU A 245 -13.91 12.12 11.50
N THR A 246 -14.98 12.49 10.81
CA THR A 246 -16.27 11.79 10.88
C THR A 246 -16.14 10.30 10.54
N ILE A 247 -15.44 9.95 9.46
CA ILE A 247 -15.26 8.55 9.06
C ILE A 247 -14.45 7.78 10.11
N THR A 248 -13.37 8.36 10.64
CA THR A 248 -12.47 7.67 11.58
C THR A 248 -13.08 7.43 12.96
N GLU A 249 -14.07 8.23 13.36
CA GLU A 249 -14.81 8.08 14.61
C GLU A 249 -15.92 7.01 14.53
N ARG A 250 -16.33 6.62 13.31
CA ARG A 250 -17.37 5.60 13.10
C ARG A 250 -16.87 4.21 13.49
N ARG A 251 -17.83 3.35 13.85
CA ARG A 251 -17.63 1.98 14.35
C ARG A 251 -18.20 0.89 13.43
N ASP A 252 -18.78 1.29 12.29
CA ASP A 252 -19.39 0.37 11.34
C ASP A 252 -18.41 -0.15 10.28
N VAL A 253 -18.79 -1.30 9.70
CA VAL A 253 -17.97 -2.03 8.72
C VAL A 253 -17.69 -1.21 7.45
N LEU A 254 -18.61 -0.33 7.07
CA LEU A 254 -18.46 0.46 5.85
C LEU A 254 -17.37 1.54 6.03
N ALA A 255 -17.37 2.23 7.18
CA ALA A 255 -16.30 3.15 7.56
C ALA A 255 -14.93 2.45 7.61
N HIS A 256 -14.84 1.23 8.15
CA HIS A 256 -13.61 0.44 8.13
C HIS A 256 -13.11 0.14 6.71
N ARG A 257 -14.00 -0.23 5.79
CA ARG A 257 -13.63 -0.47 4.39
C ARG A 257 -13.16 0.79 3.67
N VAL A 258 -13.77 1.94 3.97
CA VAL A 258 -13.35 3.24 3.43
C VAL A 258 -11.98 3.65 3.97
N ALA A 259 -11.72 3.42 5.25
CA ALA A 259 -10.42 3.71 5.85
C ALA A 259 -9.30 2.80 5.32
N ASP A 260 -9.58 1.50 5.16
CA ASP A 260 -8.65 0.54 4.53
C ASP A 260 -8.36 0.90 3.06
N PHE A 261 -9.36 1.41 2.34
CA PHE A 261 -9.13 2.02 1.03
C PHE A 261 -8.13 3.20 1.12
N ALA A 262 -8.33 4.12 2.07
CA ALA A 262 -7.51 5.34 2.20
C ALA A 262 -6.05 5.03 2.53
N GLN A 263 -5.82 4.09 3.45
CA GLN A 263 -4.48 3.66 3.81
C GLN A 263 -3.71 3.09 2.60
N ARG A 264 -4.39 2.34 1.74
CA ARG A 264 -3.80 1.82 0.49
C ARG A 264 -3.61 2.88 -0.58
N TRP A 265 -4.45 3.91 -0.59
CA TRP A 265 -4.44 4.98 -1.58
C TRP A 265 -3.32 5.99 -1.35
N ASP A 266 -3.23 6.52 -0.14
CA ASP A 266 -2.31 7.62 0.20
C ASP A 266 -1.73 7.53 1.62
N GLY A 267 -1.91 6.40 2.30
CA GLY A 267 -1.44 6.22 3.68
C GLY A 267 -2.28 6.98 4.72
N GLY A 268 -3.48 7.45 4.38
CA GLY A 268 -4.28 8.29 5.27
C GLY A 268 -3.74 9.71 5.36
N GLN A 269 -3.26 10.25 4.24
CA GLN A 269 -2.53 11.52 4.19
C GLN A 269 -3.28 12.68 4.88
N ASP A 270 -4.60 12.73 4.73
CA ASP A 270 -5.45 13.80 5.28
C ASP A 270 -6.13 13.42 6.61
N TRP A 271 -5.75 12.30 7.24
CA TRP A 271 -6.26 11.94 8.56
C TRP A 271 -5.81 12.96 9.62
N HIS A 272 -6.51 12.97 10.76
CA HIS A 272 -6.07 13.78 11.90
C HIS A 272 -4.86 13.14 12.60
N THR A 273 -4.76 11.82 12.55
CA THR A 273 -3.60 11.03 12.93
C THR A 273 -2.58 10.92 11.80
N GLY A 274 -1.32 10.79 12.17
CA GLY A 274 -0.18 10.56 11.30
C GLY A 274 0.43 9.19 11.53
N ALA A 275 1.77 9.15 11.58
CA ALA A 275 2.50 7.90 11.67
C ALA A 275 2.18 7.09 12.93
N VAL A 276 2.20 5.76 12.79
CA VAL A 276 2.09 4.86 13.93
C VAL A 276 3.38 4.84 14.73
N THR A 277 3.30 5.07 16.03
CA THR A 277 4.42 5.12 16.96
C THR A 277 4.37 3.99 17.98
N SER A 278 5.55 3.51 18.35
CA SER A 278 5.74 2.49 19.39
C SER A 278 6.55 3.09 20.53
N VAL A 279 5.99 3.07 21.73
CA VAL A 279 6.60 3.62 22.93
C VAL A 279 6.80 2.53 23.97
N TYR A 280 7.98 2.52 24.57
CA TYR A 280 8.30 1.68 25.72
C TYR A 280 8.25 2.55 26.97
N PRO A 281 7.26 2.41 27.86
CA PRO A 281 7.15 3.26 29.05
C PRO A 281 8.38 3.20 29.97
N SER A 282 9.11 2.08 29.96
CA SER A 282 10.35 1.89 30.72
C SER A 282 11.59 2.52 30.09
N SER A 283 11.50 3.07 28.87
CA SER A 283 12.65 3.63 28.16
C SER A 283 13.12 4.97 28.72
N CYS A 284 12.20 5.79 29.25
CA CYS A 284 12.51 7.07 29.88
C CYS A 284 11.34 7.60 30.73
N THR A 285 11.63 8.62 31.55
CA THR A 285 10.64 9.29 32.40
C THR A 285 9.52 9.97 31.61
N THR A 286 9.83 10.56 30.46
CA THR A 286 8.83 11.21 29.58
C THR A 286 7.84 10.20 28.99
N ALA A 287 8.33 9.02 28.55
CA ALA A 287 7.47 7.94 28.08
C ALA A 287 6.60 7.38 29.21
N GLN A 288 7.15 7.28 30.43
CA GLN A 288 6.41 6.86 31.62
C GLN A 288 5.32 7.87 31.99
N GLU A 289 5.62 9.17 31.97
CA GLU A 289 4.66 10.26 32.20
C GLU A 289 3.50 10.18 31.22
N TRP A 290 3.79 10.06 29.93
CA TRP A 290 2.76 9.87 28.90
C TRP A 290 1.92 8.62 29.16
N ALA A 291 2.55 7.47 29.46
CA ALA A 291 1.85 6.22 29.71
C ALA A 291 0.91 6.27 30.93
N GLN A 292 1.27 7.03 31.97
CA GLN A 292 0.46 7.17 33.20
C GLN A 292 -0.87 7.91 32.98
N ARG A 293 -0.97 8.74 31.92
CA ARG A 293 -2.20 9.49 31.62
C ARG A 293 -3.26 8.66 30.91
N LEU A 294 -2.87 7.51 30.36
CA LEU A 294 -3.76 6.69 29.53
C LEU A 294 -4.86 6.07 30.38
N VAL A 295 -6.06 6.02 29.81
CA VAL A 295 -7.24 5.42 30.46
C VAL A 295 -7.71 4.21 29.67
N PRO A 296 -8.38 3.23 30.30
CA PRO A 296 -9.02 2.14 29.57
C PRO A 296 -9.99 2.67 28.52
N ALA A 297 -9.99 2.08 27.32
CA ALA A 297 -10.99 2.41 26.31
C ALA A 297 -12.39 1.96 26.76
N ALA A 298 -13.43 2.62 26.26
CA ALA A 298 -14.81 2.26 26.58
C ALA A 298 -15.10 0.81 26.14
N SER A 299 -15.51 -0.03 27.07
CA SER A 299 -15.87 -1.42 26.79
C SER A 299 -17.30 -1.54 26.24
N GLY A 300 -17.58 -2.64 25.54
CA GLY A 300 -18.94 -2.98 25.08
C GLY A 300 -19.38 -2.37 23.74
N HIS A 301 -18.53 -1.57 23.08
CA HIS A 301 -18.80 -1.04 21.74
C HIS A 301 -17.84 -1.67 20.70
N PRO A 302 -18.27 -1.86 19.44
CA PRO A 302 -17.36 -2.23 18.36
C PRO A 302 -16.27 -1.16 18.19
N PRO A 303 -15.03 -1.50 17.80
CA PRO A 303 -13.95 -0.52 17.70
C PRO A 303 -14.23 0.56 16.65
N THR A 304 -13.78 1.79 16.91
CA THR A 304 -13.69 2.83 15.87
C THR A 304 -12.72 2.42 14.77
N VAL A 305 -12.64 3.19 13.69
CA VAL A 305 -11.65 2.94 12.63
C VAL A 305 -10.23 2.91 13.18
N LEU A 306 -9.83 3.92 13.95
CA LEU A 306 -8.46 4.00 14.47
C LEU A 306 -8.16 2.88 15.47
N GLU A 307 -9.14 2.52 16.32
CA GLU A 307 -9.02 1.40 17.24
C GLU A 307 -8.83 0.08 16.47
N LYS A 308 -9.63 -0.13 15.42
CA LYS A 308 -9.54 -1.33 14.59
C LYS A 308 -8.20 -1.44 13.87
N VAL A 309 -7.71 -0.34 13.29
CA VAL A 309 -6.41 -0.33 12.60
C VAL A 309 -5.29 -0.75 13.57
N LEU A 310 -5.30 -0.27 14.81
CA LEU A 310 -4.31 -0.71 15.81
C LEU A 310 -4.47 -2.19 16.15
N LEU A 311 -5.70 -2.66 16.38
CA LEU A 311 -6.00 -4.06 16.71
C LEU A 311 -5.60 -5.03 15.59
N ASP A 312 -5.85 -4.66 14.32
CA ASP A 312 -5.46 -5.47 13.16
C ASP A 312 -3.92 -5.54 13.01
N ASN A 313 -3.18 -4.58 13.59
CA ASN A 313 -1.72 -4.58 13.72
C ASN A 313 -1.23 -5.14 15.08
N GLY A 314 -2.15 -5.65 15.89
CA GLY A 314 -1.86 -6.36 17.14
C GLY A 314 -1.08 -7.64 16.89
N ARG A 315 -0.36 -8.10 17.90
CA ARG A 315 0.42 -9.35 17.80
C ARG A 315 -0.32 -10.54 18.39
N ASP A 316 -1.18 -10.27 19.37
CA ASP A 316 -1.95 -11.27 20.09
C ASP A 316 -3.26 -10.63 20.57
N THR A 317 -4.35 -10.95 19.87
CA THR A 317 -5.68 -10.38 20.15
C THR A 317 -6.19 -10.74 21.53
N ASP A 318 -5.67 -11.80 22.16
CA ASP A 318 -6.16 -12.30 23.44
C ASP A 318 -5.51 -11.59 24.63
N THR A 319 -4.36 -10.93 24.42
CA THR A 319 -3.62 -10.25 25.49
C THR A 319 -3.46 -8.74 25.30
N ASP A 320 -3.62 -8.23 24.08
CA ASP A 320 -3.51 -6.80 23.81
C ASP A 320 -4.69 -6.03 24.43
N VAL A 321 -4.40 -4.90 25.10
CA VAL A 321 -5.40 -4.09 25.81
C VAL A 321 -5.55 -2.73 25.14
N LEU A 322 -6.79 -2.38 24.78
CA LEU A 322 -7.11 -1.08 24.22
C LEU A 322 -7.24 -0.01 25.32
N LEU A 323 -6.48 1.05 25.16
CA LEU A 323 -6.43 2.25 25.99
C LEU A 323 -6.77 3.47 25.14
N HIS A 324 -6.95 4.62 25.79
CA HIS A 324 -7.24 5.89 25.18
C HIS A 324 -6.37 6.99 25.80
N ASP A 325 -5.85 7.88 24.96
CA ASP A 325 -5.19 9.11 25.38
C ASP A 325 -6.22 10.25 25.41
N PRO A 326 -6.72 10.66 26.58
CA PRO A 326 -7.78 11.66 26.68
C PRO A 326 -7.34 13.07 26.28
N VAL A 327 -6.03 13.33 26.24
CA VAL A 327 -5.48 14.63 25.84
C VAL A 327 -5.40 14.74 24.32
N ALA A 328 -4.90 13.68 23.67
CA ALA A 328 -4.76 13.66 22.22
C ALA A 328 -6.01 13.15 21.48
N GLY A 329 -6.95 12.54 22.18
CA GLY A 329 -8.16 11.98 21.59
C GLY A 329 -7.91 10.76 20.71
N ILE A 330 -6.82 10.02 20.94
CA ILE A 330 -6.39 8.90 20.09
C ILE A 330 -6.40 7.56 20.86
N PRO A 331 -6.63 6.44 20.16
CA PRO A 331 -6.52 5.13 20.76
C PRO A 331 -5.05 4.72 20.95
N VAL A 332 -4.80 3.88 21.95
CA VAL A 332 -3.49 3.29 22.25
C VAL A 332 -3.69 1.79 22.48
N LEU A 333 -2.92 0.96 21.80
CA LEU A 333 -2.89 -0.48 22.04
C LEU A 333 -1.71 -0.83 22.95
N HIS A 334 -1.99 -1.33 24.14
CA HIS A 334 -0.96 -1.89 25.03
C HIS A 334 -0.73 -3.35 24.66
N ARG A 335 0.37 -3.61 23.96
CA ARG A 335 0.67 -4.95 23.46
C ARG A 335 1.44 -5.78 24.47
N ALA A 336 1.10 -7.07 24.54
CA ALA A 336 1.73 -8.06 25.42
C ALA A 336 2.00 -7.52 26.85
N PRO A 337 0.98 -6.98 27.53
CA PRO A 337 1.13 -6.40 28.86
C PRO A 337 1.73 -7.42 29.84
N ARG A 338 2.51 -6.92 30.81
CA ARG A 338 3.22 -7.73 31.83
C ARG A 338 4.32 -8.65 31.29
N THR A 339 4.67 -8.54 30.02
CA THR A 339 5.84 -9.20 29.44
C THR A 339 7.01 -8.23 29.34
N ARG A 340 8.24 -8.77 29.18
CA ARG A 340 9.43 -7.96 28.89
C ARG A 340 9.37 -7.22 27.54
N ASN A 341 8.42 -7.58 26.67
CA ASN A 341 8.24 -7.00 25.35
C ASN A 341 7.06 -6.01 25.31
N ALA A 342 6.48 -5.67 26.47
CA ALA A 342 5.35 -4.77 26.55
C ALA A 342 5.67 -3.40 25.94
N ASN A 343 4.83 -2.94 25.03
CA ASN A 343 4.90 -1.60 24.46
C ASN A 343 3.51 -1.02 24.20
N LEU A 344 3.47 0.30 24.08
CA LEU A 344 2.30 1.06 23.72
C LEU A 344 2.40 1.41 22.25
N PHE A 345 1.35 1.13 21.48
CA PHE A 345 1.28 1.32 20.05
C PHE A 345 0.13 2.28 19.73
N THR A 346 0.42 3.42 19.12
CA THR A 346 -0.55 4.52 18.93
C THR A 346 -0.16 5.38 17.72
N TYR A 347 -0.77 6.53 17.55
CA TYR A 347 -0.49 7.48 16.47
C TYR A 347 0.18 8.74 17.00
N ALA A 348 1.13 9.29 16.24
CA ALA A 348 1.41 10.72 16.32
C ALA A 348 0.24 11.48 15.66
N LEU A 349 -0.04 12.71 16.11
CA LEU A 349 -1.00 13.57 15.42
C LEU A 349 -0.31 14.27 14.24
N GLN A 350 -1.05 14.63 13.19
CA GLN A 350 -0.47 15.47 12.13
C GLN A 350 -0.41 16.95 12.51
N ARG A 351 -1.21 17.38 13.50
CA ARG A 351 -1.28 18.73 14.05
C ARG A 351 -1.60 18.63 15.54
N LEU A 352 -1.00 19.47 16.36
CA LEU A 352 -1.34 19.50 17.78
C LEU A 352 -2.65 20.30 17.97
N PRO A 353 -3.67 19.76 18.66
CA PRO A 353 -4.96 20.40 18.86
C PRO A 353 -4.90 21.41 20.02
N THR A 354 -3.87 22.26 20.05
CA THR A 354 -3.63 23.26 21.09
C THR A 354 -3.19 24.59 20.50
N ARG A 355 -3.32 25.65 21.30
CA ARG A 355 -2.77 26.98 21.02
C ARG A 355 -1.64 27.36 21.99
N SER A 356 -1.37 26.51 22.97
CA SER A 356 -0.29 26.68 23.93
C SER A 356 1.04 26.53 23.22
N GLN A 357 1.91 27.54 23.28
CA GLN A 357 3.14 27.54 22.48
C GLN A 357 4.10 26.42 22.89
N LEU A 358 5.01 26.05 21.98
CA LEU A 358 6.12 25.14 22.27
C LEU A 358 6.95 25.70 23.45
N ALA A 359 7.05 24.92 24.53
CA ALA A 359 7.89 25.23 25.68
C ALA A 359 9.22 24.46 25.62
N ALA A 360 9.19 23.19 25.24
CA ALA A 360 10.37 22.37 25.08
C ALA A 360 10.20 21.26 24.03
N LEU A 361 11.32 20.89 23.40
CA LEU A 361 11.48 19.66 22.64
C LEU A 361 12.25 18.65 23.51
N ILE A 362 11.69 17.47 23.71
CA ILE A 362 12.32 16.39 24.48
C ILE A 362 12.62 15.23 23.54
N LEU A 363 13.88 14.86 23.44
CA LEU A 363 14.40 13.82 22.57
C LEU A 363 14.87 12.67 23.44
N SER A 364 14.18 11.53 23.35
CA SER A 364 14.45 10.41 24.25
C SER A 364 14.36 9.07 23.54
N SER A 365 15.44 8.30 23.63
CA SER A 365 15.58 7.00 22.96
C SER A 365 15.36 7.11 21.45
N SER A 366 14.15 6.84 20.97
CA SER A 366 13.73 6.95 19.57
C SER A 366 12.48 7.80 19.37
N THR A 367 12.04 8.52 20.40
CA THR A 367 10.79 9.29 20.38
C THR A 367 11.07 10.78 20.56
N CYS A 368 10.41 11.59 19.73
CA CYS A 368 10.44 13.04 19.83
C CYS A 368 9.15 13.52 20.49
N TRP A 369 9.27 14.27 21.57
CA TRP A 369 8.13 14.80 22.33
C TRP A 369 8.12 16.32 22.31
N ILE A 370 6.93 16.89 22.28
CA ILE A 370 6.70 18.33 22.40
C ILE A 370 6.02 18.58 23.74
N ARG A 371 6.60 19.47 24.54
CA ARG A 371 5.96 20.01 25.74
C ARG A 371 5.50 21.42 25.44
N THR A 372 4.24 21.72 25.70
CA THR A 372 3.68 23.07 25.54
C THR A 372 3.73 23.85 26.87
N GLN A 373 3.49 25.16 26.83
CA GLN A 373 3.60 26.06 28.00
C GLN A 373 2.61 25.76 29.14
N ASP A 374 1.51 25.13 28.81
CA ASP A 374 0.49 24.57 29.72
C ASP A 374 0.92 23.20 30.29
N ASP A 375 2.19 22.82 30.12
CA ASP A 375 2.81 21.56 30.55
C ASP A 375 2.22 20.30 29.87
N THR A 376 1.41 20.48 28.82
CA THR A 376 0.85 19.35 28.08
C THR A 376 1.93 18.67 27.22
N LEU A 377 2.01 17.34 27.33
CA LEU A 377 2.96 16.52 26.58
C LEU A 377 2.32 15.93 25.32
N TRP A 378 3.03 16.01 24.19
CA TRP A 378 2.58 15.50 22.90
C TRP A 378 3.70 14.69 22.23
N PHE A 379 3.34 13.77 21.35
CA PHE A 379 4.29 13.34 20.32
C PHE A 379 4.55 14.50 19.36
N ALA A 380 5.78 14.59 18.85
CA ALA A 380 6.06 15.49 17.74
C ALA A 380 5.16 15.12 16.54
N PRO A 381 4.52 16.10 15.88
CA PRO A 381 3.70 15.81 14.73
C PRO A 381 4.43 15.05 13.62
N GLU A 382 3.81 14.01 13.08
CA GLU A 382 4.43 13.14 12.09
C GLU A 382 3.42 12.79 10.98
N ARG A 383 3.89 12.50 9.77
CA ARG A 383 3.06 11.97 8.67
C ARG A 383 3.45 10.53 8.40
N GLU A 384 2.49 9.71 8.00
CA GLU A 384 2.76 8.33 7.61
C GLU A 384 3.84 8.29 6.51
N GLY A 385 4.84 7.41 6.68
CA GLY A 385 5.98 7.29 5.78
C GLY A 385 7.07 8.38 5.90
N TRP A 386 6.87 9.41 6.74
CA TRP A 386 7.79 10.54 6.89
C TRP A 386 8.19 10.75 8.35
N GLY A 387 9.00 9.82 8.85
CA GLY A 387 9.39 9.80 10.25
C GLY A 387 10.19 11.00 10.71
N VAL A 388 10.04 11.35 11.99
CA VAL A 388 10.89 12.32 12.69
C VAL A 388 11.94 11.60 13.54
N GLY A 389 13.15 12.16 13.65
CA GLY A 389 14.20 11.56 14.46
C GLY A 389 15.37 12.50 14.73
N PHE A 390 16.37 12.03 15.46
CA PHE A 390 17.52 12.85 15.88
C PHE A 390 18.80 12.01 16.01
N GLY A 391 19.94 12.68 16.19
CA GLY A 391 21.24 12.04 16.41
C GLY A 391 21.88 11.39 15.18
N TYR A 392 21.51 11.85 13.97
CA TYR A 392 22.08 11.41 12.70
C TYR A 392 21.76 12.40 11.57
N SER A 393 22.44 12.29 10.44
CA SER A 393 22.31 13.22 9.30
C SER A 393 21.25 12.86 8.25
N GLY A 394 20.38 11.87 8.53
CA GLY A 394 19.40 11.38 7.56
C GLY A 394 18.07 12.14 7.57
N ASN A 395 17.14 11.69 6.73
CA ASN A 395 15.89 12.39 6.43
C ASN A 395 15.07 12.71 7.68
N GLY A 396 14.93 11.78 8.64
CA GLY A 396 14.09 12.05 9.81
C GLY A 396 14.61 13.17 10.72
N CYS A 397 15.93 13.41 10.74
CA CYS A 397 16.50 14.56 11.44
C CYS A 397 16.23 15.87 10.72
N GLN A 398 16.29 15.87 9.38
CA GLN A 398 15.89 17.03 8.59
C GLN A 398 14.39 17.34 8.76
N THR A 399 13.53 16.31 8.74
CA THR A 399 12.09 16.45 8.98
C THR A 399 11.82 17.04 10.36
N LEU A 400 12.50 16.55 11.41
CA LEU A 400 12.36 17.09 12.76
C LEU A 400 12.81 18.56 12.84
N ALA A 401 13.93 18.92 12.21
CA ALA A 401 14.42 20.30 12.20
C ALA A 401 13.41 21.25 11.54
N ARG A 402 12.82 20.84 10.41
CA ARG A 402 11.78 21.62 9.70
C ARG A 402 10.52 21.77 10.55
N LEU A 403 10.10 20.67 11.18
CA LEU A 403 8.97 20.67 12.09
C LEU A 403 9.20 21.64 13.25
N VAL A 404 10.36 21.59 13.90
CA VAL A 404 10.66 22.48 15.03
C VAL A 404 10.66 23.95 14.58
N ASP A 405 11.23 24.26 13.41
CA ASP A 405 11.25 25.62 12.86
C ASP A 405 9.84 26.20 12.74
N VAL A 406 8.89 25.44 12.18
CA VAL A 406 7.49 25.89 12.03
C VAL A 406 6.72 25.90 13.35
N LEU A 407 6.94 24.92 14.24
CA LEU A 407 6.29 24.85 15.56
C LEU A 407 6.72 25.97 16.50
N LEU A 408 7.91 26.55 16.28
CA LEU A 408 8.33 27.75 17.01
C LEU A 408 7.42 28.93 16.69
N ASP A 409 6.88 29.05 15.49
CA ASP A 409 6.00 30.16 15.10
C ASP A 409 4.51 29.82 15.24
N ASP A 410 4.11 28.58 14.93
CA ASP A 410 2.74 28.08 15.06
C ASP A 410 2.73 26.62 15.57
N ILE A 411 2.32 26.43 16.83
CA ILE A 411 2.23 25.10 17.45
C ILE A 411 1.22 24.16 16.75
N SER A 412 0.26 24.73 16.02
CA SER A 412 -0.78 23.99 15.27
C SER A 412 -0.39 23.72 13.81
N ALA A 413 0.84 24.07 13.43
CA ALA A 413 1.41 23.79 12.12
C ALA A 413 1.32 22.28 11.81
N PRO A 414 1.11 21.92 10.53
CA PRO A 414 1.11 20.53 10.11
C PRO A 414 2.48 19.90 10.31
N ALA A 415 2.50 18.58 10.45
CA ALA A 415 3.69 17.77 10.37
C ALA A 415 4.47 18.06 9.08
N ALA A 416 5.79 18.10 9.16
CA ALA A 416 6.64 18.54 8.06
C ALA A 416 6.56 17.63 6.82
N HIS A 417 6.64 18.24 5.65
CA HIS A 417 6.69 17.62 4.33
C HIS A 417 8.12 17.62 3.76
N PRO A 418 8.51 16.59 2.99
CA PRO A 418 9.79 16.60 2.26
C PRO A 418 10.01 17.78 1.32
N GLN A 419 8.91 18.38 0.85
CA GLN A 419 8.92 19.51 -0.08
C GLN A 419 8.92 20.87 0.64
N ASP A 420 8.76 20.87 1.97
CA ASP A 420 8.85 22.09 2.75
C ASP A 420 10.26 22.68 2.64
N PRO A 421 10.38 24.02 2.79
CA PRO A 421 11.67 24.68 2.87
C PRO A 421 12.61 24.00 3.86
N ALA A 422 13.90 24.01 3.56
CA ALA A 422 14.91 23.48 4.46
C ALA A 422 14.90 24.27 5.77
N ALA A 423 15.07 23.55 6.89
CA ALA A 423 15.21 24.18 8.20
C ALA A 423 16.49 25.01 8.27
N PRO A 424 16.53 26.03 9.13
CA PRO A 424 17.75 26.73 9.49
C PRO A 424 18.86 25.77 9.91
N ARG A 425 20.10 26.10 9.51
CA ARG A 425 21.24 25.21 9.65
C ARG A 425 21.54 24.89 11.11
N GLY A 426 21.53 25.87 12.00
CA GLY A 426 21.80 25.65 13.42
C GLY A 426 20.82 24.68 14.07
N LEU A 427 19.52 24.74 13.73
CA LEU A 427 18.52 23.76 14.20
C LEU A 427 18.85 22.34 13.73
N PHE A 428 19.20 22.17 12.46
CA PHE A 428 19.58 20.86 11.94
C PHE A 428 20.83 20.32 12.64
N GLU A 429 21.87 21.13 12.81
CA GLU A 429 23.11 20.72 13.47
C GLU A 429 22.89 20.35 14.93
N LEU A 430 22.10 21.14 15.67
CA LEU A 430 21.71 20.85 17.05
C LEU A 430 21.06 19.46 17.19
N LEU A 431 20.09 19.16 16.31
CA LEU A 431 19.34 17.90 16.36
C LEU A 431 20.14 16.70 15.82
N ARG A 432 21.02 16.94 14.84
CA ARG A 432 21.95 15.94 14.31
C ARG A 432 22.94 15.49 15.37
N ASP A 433 23.45 16.44 16.16
CA ASP A 433 24.52 16.22 17.13
C ASP A 433 23.97 15.82 18.52
N THR A 434 22.64 15.78 18.69
CA THR A 434 21.99 15.26 19.89
C THR A 434 22.34 13.78 20.11
N PRO A 435 22.88 13.39 21.28
CA PRO A 435 23.12 11.98 21.60
C PRO A 435 21.83 11.15 21.56
N ARG A 436 21.91 9.94 20.99
CA ARG A 436 20.79 8.98 21.00
C ARG A 436 20.63 8.26 22.33
N ASP A 437 21.71 8.20 23.11
CA ASP A 437 21.72 7.56 24.41
C ASP A 437 21.21 8.54 25.46
N GLY A 438 20.09 8.20 26.09
CA GLY A 438 19.48 8.99 27.16
C GLY A 438 18.35 9.92 26.68
N THR A 439 18.16 11.00 27.44
CA THR A 439 17.11 11.99 27.24
C THR A 439 17.74 13.38 27.19
N THR A 440 17.48 14.12 26.11
CA THR A 440 17.91 15.52 25.95
C THR A 440 16.69 16.41 25.85
N THR A 441 16.69 17.52 26.58
CA THR A 441 15.61 18.52 26.54
C THR A 441 16.16 19.85 26.06
N TYR A 442 15.60 20.37 24.98
CA TYR A 442 15.85 21.71 24.48
C TYR A 442 14.66 22.62 24.82
N THR A 443 14.94 23.69 25.56
CA THR A 443 13.96 24.75 25.83
C THR A 443 13.68 25.55 24.56
N ARG A 444 12.51 26.19 24.50
CA ARG A 444 12.16 27.12 23.41
C ARG A 444 13.26 28.15 23.14
N ALA A 445 13.89 28.70 24.18
CA ALA A 445 14.96 29.68 24.03
C ALA A 445 16.20 29.12 23.34
N GLN A 446 16.60 27.88 23.67
CA GLN A 446 17.72 27.21 23.00
C GLN A 446 17.42 26.90 21.53
N LEU A 447 16.17 26.49 21.24
CA LEU A 447 15.73 26.24 19.86
C LEU A 447 15.71 27.55 19.05
N LEU A 448 15.24 28.65 19.63
CA LEU A 448 15.26 29.97 18.97
C LEU A 448 16.69 30.48 18.72
N ALA A 449 17.62 30.23 19.66
CA ALA A 449 19.03 30.56 19.46
C ALA A 449 19.62 29.76 18.29
N ALA A 450 19.43 28.44 18.28
CA ALA A 450 19.87 27.58 17.18
C ALA A 450 19.18 27.88 15.84
N ARG A 451 17.98 28.50 15.86
CA ARG A 451 17.31 28.98 14.65
C ARG A 451 17.97 30.22 14.04
N ALA A 452 18.58 31.05 14.88
CA ALA A 452 19.20 32.31 14.47
C ALA A 452 20.67 32.15 14.00
N ASP A 453 21.31 31.04 14.38
CA ASP A 453 22.66 30.61 13.95
C ASP A 453 22.62 29.93 12.56
#